data_AF-A0A1D7V2H1-F1
#
_entry.id   AF-A0A1D7V2H1-F1
#
_cell.length_a   1.000
_cell.length_b   1.000
_cell.length_c   1.000
_cell.angle_alpha   90.00
_cell.angle_beta   90.00
_cell.angle_gamma   90.00
#
_symmetry.space_group_name_H-M   'P 1'
#
loop_
_entity.id
_entity.type
_entity.pdbx_description
1 polymer ?
#
loop_
_entity_poly.entity_id
_entity_poly.type
_entity_poly.pdbx_seq_one_letter_code
_entity_poly.pdbx_strand_id
1 'polypeptide(L)'
;MLFDELSKEGMLCVMLCIPTSIQKILIYFLFAAVLIFSNGCEWIQKTLVEVLGAPDSYKAEGNPNLIQPNFSGKDEQKERILISLKEVSAGFSQPTDLQFPPGESETFLVTEQKGTLRWGKVRKNETGILLTLNVLSEAEQGLLGLAFHPDFAKNGKLYLNYVSKVGGKDTSRVAEWTASSPKDLPNSKITSERIIMEVVQPYPNHNAGQLAFGQDGFLYVGWGDGGWKDDPKKNGQNPKTLLGSMLRIDVNATENGKGYKIPQDNPFINDACCAPETFAYGFRNPWRYSFDPLGRLILADVGQDLWEEVDIIEKGKNYGWNIKEATHCFDPKQNCDEKGLTDPIYEYGREEGQSITGGYVYSNKAISQLNGKYVFADFVSGRIWALDLPDTTGQPAKKVYTLGKWPVLISSFGRDASGKVYLTDFGSGKIYRLDPK
;
A
#
# COMPACT_ATOMS: atom_id res chain seq x y z
N MET A 1 47.60 -1.81 -39.92
CA MET A 1 48.79 -2.64 -40.15
C MET A 1 49.84 -2.14 -39.16
N LEU A 2 50.19 -3.00 -38.18
CA LEU A 2 51.07 -2.77 -37.02
C LEU A 2 50.58 -1.67 -36.04
N PHE A 3 50.24 -1.95 -34.78
CA PHE A 3 50.96 -2.79 -33.82
C PHE A 3 50.07 -3.84 -33.15
N ASP A 4 50.51 -5.08 -33.29
CA ASP A 4 50.22 -6.21 -32.42
C ASP A 4 51.18 -6.15 -31.20
N GLU A 5 50.86 -6.92 -30.17
CA GLU A 5 51.70 -7.25 -29.00
C GLU A 5 51.89 -6.19 -27.90
N LEU A 6 50.88 -6.10 -27.02
CA LEU A 6 51.13 -6.12 -25.58
C LEU A 6 50.18 -7.17 -24.95
N SER A 7 50.79 -8.05 -24.18
CA SER A 7 50.39 -9.44 -23.95
C SER A 7 49.11 -9.64 -23.13
N LYS A 8 48.41 -10.74 -23.44
CA LYS A 8 47.32 -11.35 -22.68
C LYS A 8 47.66 -11.73 -21.22
N GLU A 9 48.90 -11.50 -20.78
CA GLU A 9 49.35 -11.77 -19.42
C GLU A 9 49.13 -10.58 -18.47
N GLY A 10 49.06 -9.34 -18.99
CA GLY A 10 48.81 -8.14 -18.17
C GLY A 10 47.37 -8.05 -17.64
N MET A 11 46.39 -8.53 -18.41
CA MET A 11 44.98 -8.45 -18.04
C MET A 11 44.56 -9.57 -17.07
N LEU A 12 45.24 -10.73 -17.11
CA LEU A 12 45.04 -11.80 -16.14
C LEU A 12 45.63 -11.45 -14.76
N CYS A 13 46.72 -10.67 -14.72
CA CYS A 13 47.36 -10.27 -13.48
C CYS A 13 46.50 -9.26 -12.67
N VAL A 14 45.70 -8.43 -13.35
CA VAL A 14 44.77 -7.49 -12.69
C VAL A 14 43.51 -8.19 -12.18
N MET A 15 43.04 -9.26 -12.85
CA MET A 15 41.85 -10.01 -12.38
C MET A 15 42.10 -10.85 -11.13
N LEU A 16 43.34 -11.23 -10.82
CA LEU A 16 43.69 -12.04 -9.64
C LEU A 16 43.87 -11.23 -8.34
N CYS A 17 43.82 -9.89 -8.42
CA CYS A 17 43.94 -9.01 -7.25
C CYS A 17 42.63 -8.30 -6.87
N ILE A 18 41.51 -8.65 -7.50
CA ILE A 18 40.20 -8.05 -7.24
C ILE A 18 39.40 -8.98 -6.30
N PRO A 19 38.82 -8.48 -5.19
CA PRO A 19 37.96 -9.26 -4.32
C PRO A 19 36.87 -9.99 -5.11
N THR A 20 36.60 -11.25 -4.76
CA THR A 20 35.63 -12.13 -5.43
C THR A 20 34.20 -11.55 -5.52
N SER A 21 33.88 -10.54 -4.71
CA SER A 21 32.62 -9.78 -4.77
C SER A 21 32.51 -8.88 -6.02
N ILE A 22 33.62 -8.32 -6.51
CA ILE A 22 33.64 -7.39 -7.66
C ILE A 22 33.72 -8.15 -9.00
N GLN A 23 34.36 -9.34 -9.02
CA GLN A 23 34.34 -10.22 -10.19
C GLN A 23 32.92 -10.69 -10.55
N LYS A 24 32.05 -10.93 -9.55
CA LYS A 24 30.65 -11.26 -9.79
C LYS A 24 29.90 -10.12 -10.48
N ILE A 25 30.12 -8.88 -10.04
CA ILE A 25 29.46 -7.69 -10.59
C ILE A 25 29.83 -7.49 -12.08
N LEU A 26 31.10 -7.66 -12.44
CA LEU A 26 31.55 -7.54 -13.84
C LEU A 26 30.97 -8.63 -14.75
N ILE A 27 30.80 -9.86 -14.26
CA ILE A 27 30.15 -10.95 -15.01
C ILE A 27 28.66 -10.67 -15.21
N TYR A 28 27.98 -10.08 -14.23
CA TYR A 28 26.58 -9.64 -14.36
C TYR A 28 26.41 -8.52 -15.39
N PHE A 29 27.32 -7.54 -15.44
CA PHE A 29 27.29 -6.48 -16.44
C PHE A 29 27.52 -7.00 -17.88
N LEU A 30 28.42 -7.98 -18.05
CA LEU A 30 28.69 -8.63 -19.34
C LEU A 30 27.51 -9.50 -19.81
N PHE A 31 26.81 -10.19 -18.90
CA PHE A 31 25.60 -10.95 -19.23
C PHE A 31 24.42 -10.04 -19.58
N ALA A 32 24.25 -8.93 -18.87
CA ALA A 32 23.24 -7.93 -19.17
C ALA A 32 23.44 -7.31 -20.57
N ALA A 33 24.69 -7.04 -20.97
CA ALA A 33 25.02 -6.47 -22.27
C ALA A 33 24.68 -7.38 -23.47
N VAL A 34 24.75 -8.71 -23.29
CA VAL A 34 24.50 -9.69 -24.36
C VAL A 34 22.99 -10.01 -24.52
N LEU A 35 22.19 -9.88 -23.46
CA LEU A 35 20.74 -10.13 -23.48
C LEU A 35 19.91 -8.95 -24.03
N ILE A 36 20.49 -7.75 -24.12
CA ILE A 36 19.85 -6.54 -24.68
C ILE A 36 19.46 -6.71 -26.16
N PHE A 37 20.06 -7.67 -26.88
CA PHE A 37 19.86 -7.81 -28.32
C PHE A 37 18.80 -8.82 -28.77
N SER A 38 18.13 -9.57 -27.88
CA SER A 38 17.21 -10.64 -28.34
C SER A 38 15.84 -10.74 -27.68
N ASN A 39 15.56 -10.05 -26.57
CA ASN A 39 14.20 -10.01 -26.00
C ASN A 39 13.91 -8.64 -25.37
N GLY A 40 12.74 -8.08 -25.67
CA GLY A 40 12.39 -6.68 -25.43
C GLY A 40 12.58 -6.15 -24.00
N CYS A 41 12.63 -4.82 -23.91
CA CYS A 41 12.85 -4.02 -22.70
C CYS A 41 11.97 -4.41 -21.50
N GLU A 42 10.81 -5.01 -21.74
CA GLU A 42 9.81 -5.41 -20.75
C GLU A 42 10.28 -6.56 -19.84
N TRP A 43 11.02 -7.54 -20.36
CA TRP A 43 11.59 -8.62 -19.53
C TRP A 43 12.70 -8.10 -18.62
N ILE A 44 13.58 -7.24 -19.15
CA ILE A 44 14.67 -6.61 -18.39
C ILE A 44 14.12 -5.73 -17.27
N GLN A 45 13.06 -4.94 -17.54
CA GLN A 45 12.38 -4.14 -16.53
C GLN A 45 11.77 -5.04 -15.45
N LYS A 46 11.03 -6.09 -15.83
CA LYS A 46 10.44 -7.03 -14.86
C LYS A 46 11.49 -7.67 -13.96
N THR A 47 12.59 -8.18 -14.53
CA THR A 47 13.71 -8.74 -13.75
C THR A 47 14.38 -7.71 -12.85
N LEU A 48 14.46 -6.43 -13.25
CA LEU A 48 15.01 -5.37 -12.39
C LEU A 48 14.11 -5.06 -11.19
N VAL A 49 12.78 -5.06 -11.31
CA VAL A 49 11.88 -4.94 -10.15
C VAL A 49 11.92 -6.17 -9.25
N GLU A 50 12.01 -7.38 -9.81
CA GLU A 50 12.19 -8.60 -9.01
C GLU A 50 13.51 -8.57 -8.22
N VAL A 51 14.60 -8.08 -8.81
CA VAL A 51 15.91 -7.99 -8.16
C VAL A 51 15.98 -6.83 -7.14
N LEU A 52 15.33 -5.70 -7.39
CA LEU A 52 15.30 -4.54 -6.48
C LEU A 52 14.21 -4.65 -5.39
N GLY A 53 13.14 -5.41 -5.65
CA GLY A 53 12.01 -5.65 -4.75
C GLY A 53 12.07 -6.99 -4.02
N ALA A 54 13.20 -7.71 -4.10
CA ALA A 54 13.37 -9.04 -3.53
C ALA A 54 12.94 -9.06 -2.03
N PRO A 55 11.96 -9.90 -1.64
CA PRO A 55 11.33 -9.85 -0.31
C PRO A 55 12.30 -10.07 0.86
N ASP A 56 13.42 -10.76 0.63
CA ASP A 56 14.45 -11.06 1.64
C ASP A 56 15.38 -9.87 1.94
N SER A 57 15.20 -8.73 1.26
CA SER A 57 16.07 -7.55 1.40
C SER A 57 15.59 -6.52 2.43
N TYR A 58 14.32 -6.53 2.80
CA TYR A 58 13.79 -5.56 3.75
C TYR A 58 14.18 -5.93 5.18
N LYS A 59 15.00 -5.09 5.80
CA LYS A 59 15.30 -5.16 7.24
C LYS A 59 14.89 -3.85 7.87
N ALA A 60 14.11 -3.93 8.94
CA ALA A 60 13.78 -2.75 9.71
C ALA A 60 15.06 -2.10 10.24
N GLU A 61 15.08 -0.77 10.28
CA GLU A 61 16.20 -0.03 10.85
C GLU A 61 16.22 -0.19 12.39
N GLY A 62 17.32 -0.71 12.95
CA GLY A 62 17.53 -0.83 14.40
C GLY A 62 17.56 -2.28 14.91
N ASN A 63 17.52 -2.45 16.24
CA ASN A 63 17.56 -3.77 16.88
C ASN A 63 16.13 -4.28 17.17
N PRO A 64 15.62 -5.31 16.46
CA PRO A 64 14.24 -5.78 16.61
C PRO A 64 13.91 -6.35 17.99
N ASN A 65 14.92 -6.65 18.83
CA ASN A 65 14.71 -7.12 20.20
C ASN A 65 14.48 -5.99 21.21
N LEU A 66 14.65 -4.72 20.81
CA LEU A 66 14.46 -3.54 21.65
C LEU A 66 13.28 -2.71 21.13
N ILE A 67 12.07 -3.02 21.59
CA ILE A 67 10.84 -2.27 21.27
C ILE A 67 10.73 -1.03 22.18
N GLN A 68 11.58 -0.04 21.95
CA GLN A 68 11.50 1.28 22.57
C GLN A 68 11.52 2.35 21.49
N PRO A 69 10.74 3.44 21.63
CA PRO A 69 10.73 4.52 20.66
C PRO A 69 12.10 5.21 20.64
N ASN A 70 12.67 5.34 19.44
CA ASN A 70 13.75 6.29 19.18
C ASN A 70 13.18 7.56 18.53
N PHE A 71 13.77 8.72 18.83
CA PHE A 71 13.45 10.00 18.20
C PHE A 71 14.74 10.55 17.62
N SER A 72 14.85 10.59 16.29
CA SER A 72 16.11 10.89 15.60
C SER A 72 15.90 11.76 14.38
N GLY A 73 16.87 12.64 14.10
CA GLY A 73 16.81 13.54 12.95
C GLY A 73 15.72 14.59 13.14
N LYS A 74 14.90 14.84 12.10
CA LYS A 74 13.81 15.82 12.18
C LYS A 74 12.78 15.54 13.29
N ASP A 75 12.63 14.30 13.73
CA ASP A 75 11.70 13.96 14.82
C ASP A 75 12.16 14.48 16.19
N GLU A 76 13.44 14.82 16.36
CA GLU A 76 13.92 15.40 17.63
C GLU A 76 13.28 16.74 17.95
N GLN A 77 12.90 17.49 16.91
CA GLN A 77 12.29 18.82 16.98
C GLN A 77 10.76 18.79 16.94
N LYS A 78 10.14 17.65 16.59
CA LYS A 78 8.68 17.51 16.57
C LYS A 78 8.15 17.31 17.99
N GLU A 79 6.93 17.81 18.23
CA GLU A 79 6.24 17.53 19.48
C GLU A 79 5.94 16.03 19.60
N ARG A 80 6.13 15.48 20.80
CA ARG A 80 6.05 14.04 21.04
C ARG A 80 4.73 13.67 21.66
N ILE A 81 4.12 12.61 21.14
CA ILE A 81 3.04 11.89 21.84
C ILE A 81 3.59 10.51 22.19
N LEU A 82 3.81 10.27 23.47
CA LEU A 82 4.47 9.05 23.92
C LEU A 82 3.50 7.87 23.94
N ILE A 83 3.89 6.80 23.25
CA ILE A 83 3.16 5.54 23.19
C ILE A 83 4.10 4.35 23.44
N SER A 84 3.51 3.17 23.59
CA SER A 84 4.20 1.89 23.52
C SER A 84 3.60 1.01 22.42
N LEU A 85 4.42 0.16 21.80
CA LEU A 85 3.95 -0.89 20.90
C LEU A 85 3.87 -2.20 21.67
N LYS A 86 2.65 -2.71 21.86
CA LYS A 86 2.42 -3.98 22.55
C LYS A 86 2.18 -5.08 21.54
N GLU A 87 3.05 -6.10 21.53
CA GLU A 87 2.79 -7.32 20.77
C GLU A 87 1.49 -7.99 21.27
N VAL A 88 0.56 -8.26 20.35
CA VAL A 88 -0.74 -8.87 20.64
C VAL A 88 -1.00 -10.17 19.89
N SER A 89 -0.25 -10.44 18.81
CA SER A 89 -0.33 -11.68 18.04
C SER A 89 0.92 -11.83 17.18
N ALA A 90 1.21 -13.05 16.71
CA ALA A 90 2.38 -13.37 15.91
C ALA A 90 2.13 -14.63 15.04
N GLY A 91 3.10 -14.96 14.18
CA GLY A 91 3.05 -16.15 13.34
C GLY A 91 2.42 -15.93 11.97
N PHE A 92 2.31 -14.67 11.53
CA PHE A 92 1.93 -14.31 10.17
C PHE A 92 3.15 -14.29 9.26
N SER A 93 2.96 -14.37 7.95
CA SER A 93 4.02 -14.31 6.94
C SER A 93 3.76 -13.14 6.01
N GLN A 94 4.57 -12.09 6.08
CA GLN A 94 4.45 -10.91 5.21
C GLN A 94 3.01 -10.36 5.18
N PRO A 95 2.46 -9.97 6.35
CA PRO A 95 1.11 -9.42 6.43
C PRO A 95 0.99 -8.16 5.57
N THR A 96 -0.04 -8.11 4.74
CA THR A 96 -0.35 -6.99 3.84
C THR A 96 -1.53 -6.18 4.34
N ASP A 97 -2.50 -6.76 5.05
CA ASP A 97 -3.65 -6.05 5.60
C ASP A 97 -4.10 -6.67 6.93
N LEU A 98 -4.79 -5.88 7.76
CA LEU A 98 -5.31 -6.27 9.06
C LEU A 98 -6.68 -5.63 9.29
N GLN A 99 -7.74 -6.43 9.30
CA GLN A 99 -9.11 -5.93 9.48
C GLN A 99 -9.85 -6.65 10.59
N PHE A 100 -10.61 -5.88 11.38
CA PHE A 100 -11.58 -6.41 12.34
C PHE A 100 -12.97 -6.41 11.70
N PRO A 101 -13.77 -7.48 11.86
CA PRO A 101 -15.18 -7.44 11.46
C PRO A 101 -15.92 -6.27 12.13
N PRO A 102 -16.95 -5.68 11.49
CA PRO A 102 -17.74 -4.62 12.10
C PRO A 102 -18.28 -5.04 13.47
N GLY A 103 -17.97 -4.25 14.50
CA GLY A 103 -18.38 -4.51 15.89
C GLY A 103 -17.43 -5.42 16.69
N GLU A 104 -16.38 -5.97 16.09
CA GLU A 104 -15.42 -6.84 16.77
C GLU A 104 -14.22 -6.07 17.35
N SER A 105 -13.64 -6.60 18.42
CA SER A 105 -12.38 -6.08 18.99
C SER A 105 -11.39 -7.13 19.44
N GLU A 106 -11.70 -8.40 19.20
CA GLU A 106 -10.83 -9.50 19.59
C GLU A 106 -10.36 -10.32 18.38
N THR A 107 -11.29 -10.75 17.54
CA THR A 107 -10.99 -11.55 16.34
C THR A 107 -10.76 -10.63 15.16
N PHE A 108 -9.68 -10.87 14.42
CA PHE A 108 -9.32 -10.13 13.21
C PHE A 108 -8.92 -11.08 12.11
N LEU A 109 -8.87 -10.56 10.88
CA LEU A 109 -8.29 -11.24 9.74
C LEU A 109 -7.04 -10.50 9.25
N VAL A 110 -6.08 -11.28 8.76
CA VAL A 110 -4.84 -10.81 8.15
C VAL A 110 -4.73 -11.40 6.75
N THR A 111 -4.42 -10.58 5.77
CA THR A 111 -3.97 -11.05 4.46
C THR A 111 -2.46 -11.18 4.45
N GLU A 112 -1.95 -12.24 3.83
CA GLU A 112 -0.52 -12.49 3.65
C GLU A 112 -0.18 -12.40 2.17
N GLN A 113 0.96 -11.79 1.84
CA GLN A 113 1.35 -11.50 0.46
C GLN A 113 1.23 -12.73 -0.46
N LYS A 114 1.64 -13.91 0.03
CA LYS A 114 1.61 -15.19 -0.71
C LYS A 114 0.22 -15.83 -0.80
N GLY A 115 -0.85 -15.06 -0.64
CA GLY A 115 -2.21 -15.48 -0.98
C GLY A 115 -3.00 -16.10 0.16
N THR A 116 -2.53 -16.02 1.40
CA THR A 116 -3.20 -16.68 2.54
C THR A 116 -4.02 -15.66 3.32
N LEU A 117 -5.29 -15.97 3.57
CA LEU A 117 -6.16 -15.24 4.50
C LEU A 117 -6.19 -16.00 5.83
N ARG A 118 -5.74 -15.34 6.90
CA ARG A 118 -5.67 -15.93 8.24
C ARG A 118 -6.60 -15.20 9.20
N TRP A 119 -7.13 -15.93 10.18
CA TRP A 119 -7.73 -15.33 11.37
C TRP A 119 -6.72 -15.31 12.52
N GLY A 120 -6.88 -14.35 13.43
CA GLY A 120 -6.15 -14.28 14.68
C GLY A 120 -6.98 -13.66 15.80
N LYS A 121 -6.56 -13.88 17.05
CA LYS A 121 -7.16 -13.25 18.24
C LYS A 121 -6.16 -12.44 19.03
N VAL A 122 -6.59 -11.25 19.46
CA VAL A 122 -5.80 -10.35 20.31
C VAL A 122 -5.45 -11.05 21.64
N ARG A 123 -4.15 -11.20 21.92
CA ARG A 123 -3.57 -11.71 23.19
C ARG A 123 -3.91 -13.16 23.56
N LYS A 124 -4.46 -13.96 22.64
CA LYS A 124 -4.73 -15.39 22.88
C LYS A 124 -3.72 -16.34 22.22
N ASN A 125 -2.82 -15.80 21.37
CA ASN A 125 -1.87 -16.59 20.57
C ASN A 125 -2.56 -17.68 19.72
N GLU A 126 -3.80 -17.41 19.30
CA GLU A 126 -4.61 -18.28 18.46
C GLU A 126 -4.64 -17.68 17.05
N THR A 127 -4.26 -18.49 16.05
CA THR A 127 -4.39 -18.14 14.62
C THR A 127 -4.78 -19.37 13.81
N GLY A 128 -5.32 -19.15 12.62
CA GLY A 128 -5.62 -20.22 11.68
C GLY A 128 -5.81 -19.72 10.25
N ILE A 129 -5.81 -20.64 9.29
CA ILE A 129 -5.99 -20.33 7.86
C ILE A 129 -7.47 -20.47 7.51
N LEU A 130 -8.00 -19.49 6.77
CA LEU A 130 -9.36 -19.51 6.24
C LEU A 130 -9.44 -19.80 4.74
N LEU A 131 -8.44 -19.32 3.99
CA LEU A 131 -8.39 -19.43 2.53
C LEU A 131 -6.94 -19.30 2.07
N THR A 132 -6.58 -20.08 1.03
CA THR A 132 -5.33 -19.92 0.28
C THR A 132 -5.68 -19.70 -1.18
N LEU A 133 -5.17 -18.62 -1.76
CA LEU A 133 -5.34 -18.25 -3.16
C LEU A 133 -4.02 -18.45 -3.93
N ASN A 134 -4.14 -18.84 -5.20
CA ASN A 134 -3.01 -18.81 -6.10
C ASN A 134 -2.83 -17.38 -6.64
N VAL A 135 -1.84 -16.67 -6.12
CA VAL A 135 -1.55 -15.26 -6.45
C VAL A 135 -0.16 -15.13 -7.05
N LEU A 136 0.09 -14.02 -7.75
CA LEU A 136 1.45 -13.59 -8.06
C LEU A 136 2.04 -12.89 -6.84
N SER A 137 3.35 -13.02 -6.59
CA SER A 137 3.99 -12.48 -5.37
C SER A 137 5.46 -12.08 -5.55
N GLU A 138 5.86 -11.71 -6.78
CA GLU A 138 7.27 -11.45 -7.13
C GLU A 138 7.76 -10.02 -6.79
N ALA A 139 6.85 -9.08 -6.48
CA ALA A 139 7.17 -7.70 -6.10
C ALA A 139 6.08 -7.13 -5.16
N GLU A 140 5.32 -6.10 -5.56
CA GLU A 140 4.18 -5.59 -4.77
C GLU A 140 2.90 -6.41 -4.99
N GLN A 141 2.96 -7.41 -5.87
CA GLN A 141 1.87 -8.35 -6.11
C GLN A 141 1.60 -9.22 -4.88
N GLY A 142 0.36 -9.69 -4.75
CA GLY A 142 -0.02 -10.63 -3.71
C GLY A 142 -1.52 -10.65 -3.46
N LEU A 143 -1.91 -11.15 -2.29
CA LEU A 143 -3.18 -10.80 -1.65
C LEU A 143 -2.94 -9.53 -0.81
N LEU A 144 -3.58 -8.43 -1.18
CA LEU A 144 -3.14 -7.08 -0.79
C LEU A 144 -4.14 -6.31 0.08
N GLY A 145 -5.43 -6.62 -0.05
CA GLY A 145 -6.45 -5.94 0.73
C GLY A 145 -7.66 -6.79 1.05
N LEU A 146 -8.30 -6.42 2.15
CA LEU A 146 -9.50 -7.04 2.69
C LEU A 146 -10.49 -5.94 3.10
N ALA A 147 -11.78 -6.12 2.82
CA ALA A 147 -12.84 -5.34 3.42
C ALA A 147 -14.00 -6.25 3.82
N PHE A 148 -14.55 -6.03 5.01
CA PHE A 148 -15.82 -6.63 5.40
C PHE A 148 -16.97 -5.78 4.86
N HIS A 149 -18.03 -6.43 4.39
CA HIS A 149 -19.29 -5.73 4.14
C HIS A 149 -19.80 -5.08 5.43
N PRO A 150 -20.42 -3.88 5.39
CA PRO A 150 -21.01 -3.26 6.58
C PRO A 150 -22.04 -4.12 7.35
N ASP A 151 -22.65 -5.10 6.69
CA ASP A 151 -23.64 -6.03 7.24
C ASP A 151 -23.04 -7.45 7.42
N PHE A 152 -21.70 -7.57 7.52
CA PHE A 152 -20.98 -8.85 7.58
C PHE A 152 -21.55 -9.82 8.62
N ALA A 153 -21.94 -9.33 9.81
CA ALA A 153 -22.53 -10.16 10.86
C ALA A 153 -23.86 -10.84 10.45
N LYS A 154 -24.53 -10.33 9.41
CA LYS A 154 -25.78 -10.85 8.84
C LYS A 154 -25.54 -11.64 7.54
N ASN A 155 -24.72 -11.12 6.64
CA ASN A 155 -24.58 -11.65 5.28
C ASN A 155 -23.29 -12.45 5.04
N GLY A 156 -22.32 -12.38 5.95
CA GLY A 156 -21.02 -13.05 5.83
C GLY A 156 -20.12 -12.55 4.70
N LYS A 157 -20.46 -11.45 4.03
CA LYS A 157 -19.75 -10.99 2.84
C LYS A 157 -18.47 -10.25 3.18
N LEU A 158 -17.38 -10.66 2.54
CA LEU A 158 -16.09 -9.95 2.57
C LEU A 158 -15.51 -9.86 1.16
N TYR A 159 -14.59 -8.93 0.96
CA TYR A 159 -14.01 -8.62 -0.33
C TYR A 159 -12.49 -8.70 -0.23
N LEU A 160 -11.88 -9.34 -1.22
CA LEU A 160 -10.43 -9.47 -1.32
C LEU A 160 -9.93 -8.79 -2.58
N ASN A 161 -8.82 -8.06 -2.47
CA ASN A 161 -8.05 -7.55 -3.60
C ASN A 161 -6.75 -8.33 -3.72
N TYR A 162 -6.53 -8.98 -4.86
CA TYR A 162 -5.35 -9.79 -5.10
C TYR A 162 -4.93 -9.79 -6.56
N VAL A 163 -3.67 -10.10 -6.82
CA VAL A 163 -3.11 -10.17 -8.18
C VAL A 163 -2.96 -11.62 -8.60
N SER A 164 -3.50 -11.99 -9.76
CA SER A 164 -3.35 -13.32 -10.35
C SER A 164 -3.18 -13.29 -11.86
N LYS A 165 -2.85 -14.45 -12.44
CA LYS A 165 -2.70 -14.61 -13.89
C LYS A 165 -4.07 -14.92 -14.51
N VAL A 166 -4.65 -13.99 -15.27
CA VAL A 166 -5.92 -14.16 -15.99
C VAL A 166 -5.66 -14.03 -17.49
N GLY A 167 -5.99 -15.06 -18.28
CA GLY A 167 -5.77 -15.04 -19.73
C GLY A 167 -4.31 -14.76 -20.14
N GLY A 168 -3.34 -15.18 -19.31
CA GLY A 168 -1.91 -14.92 -19.52
C GLY A 168 -1.43 -13.53 -19.08
N LYS A 169 -2.29 -12.68 -18.52
CA LYS A 169 -1.96 -11.32 -18.07
C LYS A 169 -2.01 -11.21 -16.55
N ASP A 170 -1.08 -10.45 -15.98
CA ASP A 170 -1.08 -10.12 -14.56
C ASP A 170 -2.26 -9.18 -14.31
N THR A 171 -3.16 -9.52 -13.39
CA THR A 171 -4.47 -8.86 -13.24
C THR A 171 -4.79 -8.68 -11.77
N SER A 172 -5.07 -7.46 -11.35
CA SER A 172 -5.68 -7.19 -10.04
C SER A 172 -7.16 -7.53 -10.09
N ARG A 173 -7.64 -8.26 -9.09
CA ARG A 173 -9.02 -8.73 -8.97
C ARG A 173 -9.58 -8.32 -7.62
N VAL A 174 -10.74 -7.67 -7.66
CA VAL A 174 -11.61 -7.54 -6.49
C VAL A 174 -12.69 -8.60 -6.58
N ALA A 175 -12.77 -9.45 -5.57
CA ALA A 175 -13.74 -10.54 -5.50
C ALA A 175 -14.49 -10.55 -4.18
N GLU A 176 -15.80 -10.79 -4.24
CA GLU A 176 -16.65 -11.06 -3.07
C GLU A 176 -16.54 -12.53 -2.69
N TRP A 177 -16.49 -12.78 -1.38
CA TRP A 177 -16.49 -14.09 -0.75
C TRP A 177 -17.49 -14.09 0.40
N THR A 178 -17.91 -15.29 0.83
CA THR A 178 -18.85 -15.47 1.94
C THR A 178 -18.23 -16.34 3.03
N ALA A 179 -18.21 -15.82 4.25
CA ALA A 179 -17.94 -16.58 5.47
C ALA A 179 -19.19 -17.37 5.88
N SER A 180 -19.07 -18.69 6.03
CA SER A 180 -20.18 -19.55 6.46
C SER A 180 -20.67 -19.25 7.88
N SER A 181 -19.78 -18.75 8.73
CA SER A 181 -20.03 -18.48 10.15
C SER A 181 -19.43 -17.11 10.53
N PRO A 182 -20.04 -15.99 10.12
CA PRO A 182 -19.44 -14.65 10.30
C PRO A 182 -19.23 -14.24 11.77
N LYS A 183 -19.95 -14.85 12.70
CA LYS A 183 -19.81 -14.63 14.16
C LYS A 183 -18.81 -15.58 14.83
N ASP A 184 -18.27 -16.54 14.08
CA ASP A 184 -17.31 -17.54 14.55
C ASP A 184 -16.29 -17.85 13.44
N LEU A 185 -15.50 -16.82 13.11
CA LEU A 185 -14.46 -16.92 12.09
C LEU A 185 -13.52 -18.12 12.28
N PRO A 186 -13.08 -18.50 13.49
CA PRO A 186 -12.23 -19.67 13.69
C PRO A 186 -12.79 -20.98 13.12
N ASN A 187 -14.12 -21.15 13.11
CA ASN A 187 -14.81 -22.32 12.57
C ASN A 187 -15.50 -22.03 11.22
N SER A 188 -15.27 -20.84 10.64
CA SER A 188 -15.87 -20.45 9.37
C SER A 188 -15.10 -21.02 8.19
N LYS A 189 -15.81 -21.33 7.11
CA LYS A 189 -15.23 -21.53 5.77
C LYS A 189 -15.44 -20.27 4.96
N ILE A 190 -14.51 -19.99 4.05
CA ILE A 190 -14.66 -18.93 3.05
C ILE A 190 -15.01 -19.57 1.72
N THR A 191 -16.18 -19.23 1.19
CA THR A 191 -16.77 -19.86 0.00
C THR A 191 -17.28 -18.81 -0.98
N SER A 192 -17.70 -19.27 -2.17
CA SER A 192 -18.46 -18.49 -3.15
C SER A 192 -17.75 -17.24 -3.66
N GLU A 193 -16.79 -17.43 -4.57
CA GLU A 193 -16.13 -16.33 -5.27
C GLU A 193 -17.05 -15.72 -6.34
N ARG A 194 -17.33 -14.42 -6.20
CA ARG A 194 -17.95 -13.60 -7.24
C ARG A 194 -16.98 -12.48 -7.62
N ILE A 195 -16.52 -12.48 -8.86
CA ILE A 195 -15.66 -11.40 -9.38
C ILE A 195 -16.47 -10.11 -9.47
N ILE A 196 -15.97 -9.08 -8.78
CA ILE A 196 -16.57 -7.74 -8.77
C ILE A 196 -15.93 -6.93 -9.89
N MET A 197 -14.60 -6.83 -9.89
CA MET A 197 -13.86 -5.97 -10.80
C MET A 197 -12.48 -6.56 -11.09
N GLU A 198 -11.99 -6.36 -12.31
CA GLU A 198 -10.66 -6.76 -12.75
C GLU A 198 -9.99 -5.63 -13.53
N VAL A 199 -8.68 -5.47 -13.35
CA VAL A 199 -7.85 -4.59 -14.17
C VAL A 199 -6.52 -5.26 -14.47
N VAL A 200 -6.09 -5.21 -15.74
CA VAL A 200 -4.78 -5.72 -16.13
C VAL A 200 -3.71 -4.79 -15.56
N GLN A 201 -2.73 -5.37 -14.86
CA GLN A 201 -1.57 -4.67 -14.32
C GLN A 201 -0.44 -4.72 -15.34
N PRO A 202 0.02 -3.58 -15.88
CA PRO A 202 1.11 -3.55 -16.85
C PRO A 202 2.45 -3.98 -16.24
N TYR A 203 2.67 -3.72 -14.95
CA TYR A 203 3.90 -4.04 -14.22
C TYR A 203 3.59 -4.69 -12.85
N PRO A 204 4.57 -5.37 -12.21
CA PRO A 204 4.37 -6.05 -10.94
C PRO A 204 4.46 -5.13 -9.70
N ASN A 205 4.53 -3.81 -9.90
CA ASN A 205 4.55 -2.79 -8.85
C ASN A 205 3.41 -1.77 -9.05
N HIS A 206 3.17 -0.96 -8.03
CA HIS A 206 2.06 0.00 -7.91
C HIS A 206 0.69 -0.67 -7.99
N ASN A 207 0.58 -1.87 -7.41
CA ASN A 207 -0.66 -2.62 -7.38
C ASN A 207 -1.60 -2.13 -6.26
N ALA A 208 -1.09 -1.34 -5.31
CA ALA A 208 -1.80 -0.84 -4.14
C ALA A 208 -2.60 -1.96 -3.46
N GLY A 209 -3.87 -1.73 -3.18
CA GLY A 209 -4.83 -2.82 -3.07
C GLY A 209 -5.68 -2.82 -1.82
N GLN A 210 -5.55 -1.83 -0.93
CA GLN A 210 -6.54 -1.68 0.14
C GLN A 210 -7.96 -1.58 -0.44
N LEU A 211 -8.94 -2.02 0.35
CA LEU A 211 -10.37 -1.86 0.14
C LEU A 211 -10.98 -1.21 1.39
N ALA A 212 -11.97 -0.34 1.22
CA ALA A 212 -12.73 0.20 2.35
C ALA A 212 -14.17 0.52 1.96
N PHE A 213 -15.11 0.32 2.89
CA PHE A 213 -16.46 0.84 2.74
C PHE A 213 -16.55 2.26 3.31
N GLY A 214 -17.13 3.16 2.54
CA GLY A 214 -17.50 4.49 3.01
C GLY A 214 -18.73 4.45 3.91
N GLN A 215 -18.97 5.55 4.64
CA GLN A 215 -20.21 5.72 5.41
C GLN A 215 -21.46 5.79 4.51
N ASP A 216 -21.26 6.06 3.22
CA ASP A 216 -22.27 6.00 2.17
C ASP A 216 -22.66 4.57 1.75
N GLY A 217 -21.98 3.55 2.27
CA GLY A 217 -22.26 2.14 2.01
C GLY A 217 -21.66 1.60 0.72
N PHE A 218 -20.87 2.41 0.00
CA PHE A 218 -20.19 1.98 -1.22
C PHE A 218 -18.78 1.46 -0.94
N LEU A 219 -18.31 0.56 -1.81
CA LEU A 219 -16.95 0.05 -1.76
C LEU A 219 -16.03 0.99 -2.53
N TYR A 220 -14.96 1.42 -1.86
CA TYR A 220 -13.88 2.18 -2.45
C TYR A 220 -12.72 1.23 -2.78
N VAL A 221 -12.16 1.41 -3.98
CA VAL A 221 -11.07 0.58 -4.53
C VAL A 221 -9.99 1.51 -5.06
N GLY A 222 -8.80 1.44 -4.46
CA GLY A 222 -7.62 2.18 -4.91
C GLY A 222 -6.67 1.28 -5.68
N TRP A 223 -6.34 1.66 -6.91
CA TRP A 223 -5.25 1.06 -7.69
C TRP A 223 -4.29 2.14 -8.15
N GLY A 224 -2.99 1.85 -8.04
CA GLY A 224 -1.94 2.72 -8.53
C GLY A 224 -1.96 2.85 -10.05
N ASP A 225 -1.04 3.65 -10.58
CA ASP A 225 -0.84 3.87 -12.02
C ASP A 225 -0.47 2.58 -12.78
N GLY A 226 -0.25 1.48 -12.06
CA GLY A 226 0.09 0.16 -12.59
C GLY A 226 1.58 0.00 -12.89
N GLY A 227 2.42 0.92 -12.41
CA GLY A 227 3.85 0.99 -12.65
C GLY A 227 4.17 1.42 -14.07
N TRP A 228 5.43 1.47 -14.50
CA TRP A 228 6.71 1.39 -13.80
C TRP A 228 7.08 2.77 -13.24
N LYS A 229 8.36 3.10 -13.08
CA LYS A 229 8.83 4.46 -12.86
C LYS A 229 8.31 5.43 -13.92
N ASP A 230 7.95 6.63 -13.47
CA ASP A 230 7.56 7.80 -14.26
C ASP A 230 6.19 7.64 -14.96
N ASP A 231 5.38 6.67 -14.56
CA ASP A 231 4.07 6.37 -15.16
C ASP A 231 4.13 6.26 -16.70
N PRO A 232 4.82 5.24 -17.25
CA PRO A 232 5.01 5.10 -18.69
C PRO A 232 3.70 4.90 -19.46
N LYS A 233 2.62 4.51 -18.76
CA LYS A 233 1.28 4.34 -19.34
C LYS A 233 0.42 5.60 -19.19
N LYS A 234 0.91 6.62 -18.48
CA LYS A 234 0.23 7.88 -18.21
C LYS A 234 -1.14 7.68 -17.57
N ASN A 235 -1.26 6.66 -16.71
CA ASN A 235 -2.50 6.30 -16.06
C ASN A 235 -2.88 7.30 -14.97
N GLY A 236 -1.92 7.91 -14.28
CA GLY A 236 -2.17 8.90 -13.23
C GLY A 236 -3.02 10.07 -13.72
N GLN A 237 -2.76 10.58 -14.93
CA GLN A 237 -3.53 11.68 -15.54
C GLN A 237 -4.62 11.21 -16.52
N ASN A 238 -4.98 9.93 -16.52
CA ASN A 238 -5.96 9.37 -17.45
C ASN A 238 -7.18 8.80 -16.71
N PRO A 239 -8.22 9.62 -16.44
CA PRO A 239 -9.39 9.16 -15.69
C PRO A 239 -10.27 8.15 -16.45
N LYS A 240 -9.92 7.74 -17.69
CA LYS A 240 -10.57 6.65 -18.43
C LYS A 240 -10.13 5.26 -17.99
N THR A 241 -9.00 5.16 -17.31
CA THR A 241 -8.51 3.90 -16.76
C THR A 241 -8.98 3.73 -15.31
N LEU A 242 -8.96 2.49 -14.83
CA LEU A 242 -9.18 2.17 -13.42
C LEU A 242 -7.87 2.29 -12.60
N LEU A 243 -6.74 2.45 -13.28
CA LEU A 243 -5.42 2.67 -12.69
C LEU A 243 -5.21 4.15 -12.37
N GLY A 244 -4.33 4.45 -11.43
CA GLY A 244 -4.03 5.81 -10.95
C GLY A 244 -5.26 6.48 -10.34
N SER A 245 -6.17 5.69 -9.79
CA SER A 245 -7.54 6.09 -9.48
C SER A 245 -8.03 5.56 -8.15
N MET A 246 -8.87 6.37 -7.50
CA MET A 246 -9.78 5.93 -6.45
C MET A 246 -11.14 5.71 -7.07
N LEU A 247 -11.66 4.49 -6.97
CA LEU A 247 -12.94 4.07 -7.55
C LEU A 247 -13.99 3.96 -6.45
N ARG A 248 -15.27 4.16 -6.81
CA ARG A 248 -16.41 4.02 -5.89
C ARG A 248 -17.54 3.25 -6.57
N ILE A 249 -17.90 2.09 -6.02
CA ILE A 249 -18.86 1.15 -6.62
C ILE A 249 -19.88 0.61 -5.61
N ASP A 250 -21.07 0.27 -6.11
CA ASP A 250 -22.11 -0.41 -5.33
C ASP A 250 -22.09 -1.92 -5.56
N VAL A 251 -21.58 -2.67 -4.59
CA VAL A 251 -21.47 -4.14 -4.65
C VAL A 251 -22.76 -4.87 -4.26
N ASN A 252 -23.80 -4.15 -3.81
CA ASN A 252 -25.10 -4.71 -3.44
C ASN A 252 -26.01 -4.99 -4.63
N ALA A 253 -25.66 -4.48 -5.81
CA ALA A 253 -26.39 -4.67 -7.04
C ALA A 253 -25.46 -5.13 -8.17
N THR A 254 -26.02 -5.66 -9.25
CA THR A 254 -25.28 -6.01 -10.48
C THR A 254 -25.87 -5.25 -11.66
N GLU A 255 -25.02 -4.75 -12.55
CA GLU A 255 -25.44 -3.97 -13.71
C GLU A 255 -24.57 -4.30 -14.92
N ASN A 256 -25.16 -4.41 -16.12
CA ASN A 256 -24.44 -4.62 -17.39
C ASN A 256 -23.41 -5.77 -17.37
N GLY A 257 -23.74 -6.87 -16.69
CA GLY A 257 -22.86 -8.04 -16.55
C GLY A 257 -21.71 -7.87 -15.54
N LYS A 258 -21.60 -6.73 -14.86
CA LYS A 258 -20.64 -6.47 -13.79
C LYS A 258 -21.19 -6.92 -12.44
N GLY A 259 -20.30 -7.34 -11.53
CA GLY A 259 -20.63 -7.73 -10.16
C GLY A 259 -21.06 -6.57 -9.24
N TYR A 260 -21.15 -5.36 -9.78
CA TYR A 260 -21.48 -4.11 -9.09
C TYR A 260 -22.35 -3.20 -9.98
N LYS A 261 -22.84 -2.11 -9.39
CA LYS A 261 -23.46 -0.96 -10.07
C LYS A 261 -22.64 0.31 -9.83
N ILE A 262 -22.76 1.29 -10.73
CA ILE A 262 -22.20 2.63 -10.54
C ILE A 262 -23.14 3.49 -9.68
N PRO A 263 -22.67 4.07 -8.56
CA PRO A 263 -23.42 5.08 -7.82
C PRO A 263 -23.81 6.25 -8.72
N GLN A 264 -25.08 6.66 -8.68
CA GLN A 264 -25.62 7.69 -9.59
C GLN A 264 -25.02 9.07 -9.35
N ASP A 265 -24.46 9.28 -8.16
CA ASP A 265 -23.73 10.46 -7.77
C ASP A 265 -22.20 10.29 -7.94
N ASN A 266 -21.69 9.36 -8.75
CA ASN A 266 -20.29 9.40 -9.13
C ASN A 266 -19.98 10.63 -10.02
N PRO A 267 -18.80 11.26 -9.88
CA PRO A 267 -18.50 12.55 -10.53
C PRO A 267 -18.49 12.49 -12.05
N PHE A 268 -18.19 11.31 -12.61
CA PHE A 268 -17.93 11.15 -14.04
C PHE A 268 -18.93 10.26 -14.77
N ILE A 269 -20.08 9.95 -14.16
CA ILE A 269 -21.06 8.99 -14.71
C ILE A 269 -21.55 9.35 -16.12
N ASN A 270 -21.63 10.65 -16.44
CA ASN A 270 -22.09 11.17 -17.73
C ASN A 270 -20.94 11.73 -18.58
N ASP A 271 -19.69 11.53 -18.16
CA ASP A 271 -18.53 12.08 -18.85
C ASP A 271 -17.83 10.99 -19.67
N ALA A 272 -17.93 11.11 -21.00
CA ALA A 272 -17.24 10.21 -21.92
C ALA A 272 -15.70 10.31 -21.82
N CYS A 273 -15.16 11.34 -21.16
CA CYS A 273 -13.73 11.46 -20.93
C CYS A 273 -13.21 10.63 -19.76
N CYS A 274 -14.07 9.92 -19.02
CA CYS A 274 -13.71 9.24 -17.78
C CYS A 274 -14.40 7.87 -17.65
N ALA A 275 -13.85 6.99 -16.82
CA ALA A 275 -14.53 5.79 -16.38
C ALA A 275 -15.61 6.16 -15.34
N PRO A 276 -16.83 5.61 -15.44
CA PRO A 276 -17.92 5.97 -14.52
C PRO A 276 -17.68 5.49 -13.08
N GLU A 277 -16.78 4.53 -12.87
CA GLU A 277 -16.31 4.06 -11.56
C GLU A 277 -15.47 5.09 -10.81
N THR A 278 -14.79 6.00 -11.53
CA THR A 278 -13.79 6.90 -10.97
C THR A 278 -14.43 7.90 -10.01
N PHE A 279 -13.95 7.91 -8.77
CA PHE A 279 -14.31 8.90 -7.75
C PHE A 279 -13.28 10.04 -7.71
N ALA A 280 -12.00 9.72 -7.82
CA ALA A 280 -10.88 10.66 -7.93
C ALA A 280 -9.73 9.98 -8.69
N TYR A 281 -8.78 10.75 -9.21
CA TYR A 281 -7.65 10.24 -9.99
C TYR A 281 -6.40 11.09 -9.75
N GLY A 282 -5.27 10.74 -10.37
CA GLY A 282 -4.00 11.44 -10.15
C GLY A 282 -3.16 10.83 -9.04
N PHE A 283 -3.25 9.51 -8.83
CA PHE A 283 -2.48 8.78 -7.82
C PHE A 283 -1.39 7.94 -8.44
N ARG A 284 -0.29 7.74 -7.71
CA ARG A 284 0.82 6.86 -8.10
C ARG A 284 0.61 5.44 -7.58
N ASN A 285 0.54 5.28 -6.26
CA ASN A 285 0.37 4.01 -5.57
C ASN A 285 -0.39 4.25 -4.24
N PRO A 286 -1.71 4.45 -4.29
CA PRO A 286 -2.55 4.79 -3.14
C PRO A 286 -2.60 3.61 -2.14
N TRP A 287 -1.65 3.57 -1.21
CA TRP A 287 -1.27 2.35 -0.50
C TRP A 287 -2.26 1.98 0.60
N ARG A 288 -2.45 2.87 1.59
CA ARG A 288 -3.52 2.73 2.58
C ARG A 288 -4.36 3.99 2.71
N TYR A 289 -5.63 3.77 2.99
CA TYR A 289 -6.62 4.81 3.16
C TYR A 289 -7.70 4.40 4.16
N SER A 290 -8.31 5.37 4.83
CA SER A 290 -9.41 5.10 5.75
C SER A 290 -10.35 6.28 5.85
N PHE A 291 -11.59 6.01 6.29
CA PHE A 291 -12.55 7.06 6.56
C PHE A 291 -12.39 7.59 7.98
N ASP A 292 -12.30 8.90 8.10
CA ASP A 292 -12.39 9.58 9.39
C ASP A 292 -13.83 9.54 9.95
N PRO A 293 -14.05 9.94 11.21
CA PRO A 293 -15.39 9.97 11.80
C PRO A 293 -16.39 10.89 11.08
N LEU A 294 -15.89 11.89 10.33
CA LEU A 294 -16.72 12.80 9.53
C LEU A 294 -17.07 12.23 8.14
N GLY A 295 -16.52 11.05 7.79
CA GLY A 295 -16.75 10.39 6.51
C GLY A 295 -15.82 10.88 5.39
N ARG A 296 -14.75 11.61 5.73
CA ARG A 296 -13.73 12.02 4.76
C ARG A 296 -12.76 10.88 4.52
N LEU A 297 -12.41 10.64 3.27
CA LEU A 297 -11.45 9.62 2.86
C LEU A 297 -10.03 10.19 3.00
N ILE A 298 -9.24 9.64 3.93
CA ILE A 298 -7.83 10.01 4.12
C ILE A 298 -6.97 8.94 3.45
N LEU A 299 -6.05 9.35 2.59
CA LEU A 299 -5.25 8.45 1.75
C LEU A 299 -3.76 8.76 1.91
N ALA A 300 -2.93 7.73 1.94
CA ALA A 300 -1.49 7.85 1.83
C ALA A 300 -1.04 7.31 0.47
N ASP A 301 -0.41 8.16 -0.33
CA ASP A 301 0.09 7.82 -1.67
C ASP A 301 1.62 7.73 -1.64
N VAL A 302 2.16 6.63 -2.17
CA VAL A 302 3.61 6.39 -2.21
C VAL A 302 4.18 7.07 -3.45
N GLY A 303 5.00 8.09 -3.23
CA GLY A 303 5.65 8.84 -4.30
C GLY A 303 6.84 8.12 -4.92
N GLN A 304 7.51 8.78 -5.85
CA GLN A 304 8.52 8.16 -6.69
C GLN A 304 9.95 8.41 -6.20
N ASP A 305 10.41 9.65 -6.33
CA ASP A 305 11.80 10.02 -6.19
C ASP A 305 12.04 10.61 -4.80
N LEU A 306 11.22 11.58 -4.39
CA LEU A 306 11.59 12.51 -3.34
C LEU A 306 10.57 12.62 -2.21
N TRP A 307 9.29 12.46 -2.50
CA TRP A 307 8.23 12.86 -1.56
C TRP A 307 7.21 11.76 -1.37
N GLU A 308 6.77 11.62 -0.13
CA GLU A 308 5.62 10.81 0.24
C GLU A 308 4.49 11.73 0.71
N GLU A 309 3.23 11.34 0.54
CA GLU A 309 2.10 12.26 0.79
C GLU A 309 0.89 11.64 1.49
N VAL A 310 0.12 12.52 2.14
CA VAL A 310 -1.20 12.22 2.71
C VAL A 310 -2.21 13.22 2.15
N ASP A 311 -3.34 12.70 1.69
CA ASP A 311 -4.43 13.45 1.06
C ASP A 311 -5.75 13.31 1.80
N ILE A 312 -6.62 14.32 1.64
CA ILE A 312 -8.06 14.18 1.90
C ILE A 312 -8.77 14.09 0.53
N ILE A 313 -9.29 12.91 0.23
CA ILE A 313 -9.84 12.62 -1.09
C ILE A 313 -11.28 13.16 -1.21
N GLU A 314 -11.43 14.14 -2.09
CA GLU A 314 -12.70 14.66 -2.54
C GLU A 314 -13.10 14.16 -3.93
N LYS A 315 -14.42 14.07 -4.12
CA LYS A 315 -15.08 13.65 -5.34
C LYS A 315 -14.68 14.53 -6.55
N GLY A 316 -14.23 13.89 -7.62
CA GLY A 316 -13.94 14.48 -8.93
C GLY A 316 -12.61 15.23 -9.01
N LYS A 317 -11.78 15.17 -7.97
CA LYS A 317 -10.48 15.86 -7.92
C LYS A 317 -9.37 15.03 -8.59
N ASN A 318 -8.35 15.76 -9.03
CA ASN A 318 -7.09 15.26 -9.57
C ASN A 318 -5.97 15.54 -8.57
N TYR A 319 -5.24 14.52 -8.13
CA TYR A 319 -4.16 14.60 -7.14
C TYR A 319 -2.77 14.75 -7.78
N GLY A 320 -2.73 14.95 -9.10
CA GLY A 320 -1.57 15.52 -9.77
C GLY A 320 -0.55 14.53 -10.30
N TRP A 321 -0.51 13.28 -9.85
CA TRP A 321 0.45 12.31 -10.41
C TRP A 321 0.18 12.03 -11.90
N ASN A 322 1.14 12.11 -12.82
CA ASN A 322 2.59 12.32 -12.63
C ASN A 322 3.07 13.74 -12.99
N ILE A 323 2.19 14.73 -13.07
CA ILE A 323 2.58 16.15 -13.25
C ILE A 323 3.26 16.66 -11.98
N LYS A 324 2.72 16.30 -10.81
CA LYS A 324 3.30 16.58 -9.48
C LYS A 324 3.64 15.29 -8.74
N GLU A 325 4.61 15.41 -7.84
CA GLU A 325 4.92 14.45 -6.78
C GLU A 325 4.83 15.24 -5.47
N ALA A 326 3.77 14.99 -4.69
CA ALA A 326 3.37 15.88 -3.60
C ALA A 326 3.16 17.33 -4.08
N THR A 327 3.62 18.33 -3.34
CA THR A 327 3.46 19.74 -3.75
C THR A 327 4.45 20.17 -4.85
N HIS A 328 5.28 19.26 -5.36
CA HIS A 328 6.40 19.58 -6.24
C HIS A 328 6.19 19.12 -7.68
N CYS A 329 6.65 19.92 -8.64
CA CYS A 329 6.63 19.52 -10.06
C CYS A 329 7.50 18.28 -10.31
N PHE A 330 6.93 17.30 -11.00
CA PHE A 330 7.59 16.06 -11.36
C PHE A 330 7.93 15.99 -12.85
N ASP A 331 6.94 16.07 -13.74
CA ASP A 331 7.12 16.10 -15.18
C ASP A 331 6.26 17.20 -15.84
N PRO A 332 6.85 18.34 -16.26
CA PRO A 332 8.27 18.68 -16.20
C PRO A 332 8.75 18.97 -14.77
N LYS A 333 10.05 18.80 -14.49
CA LYS A 333 10.66 19.00 -13.15
C LYS A 333 10.53 20.43 -12.59
N GLN A 334 10.15 21.41 -13.40
CA GLN A 334 9.92 22.80 -13.00
C GLN A 334 8.81 23.42 -13.85
N ASN A 335 8.07 24.37 -13.30
CA ASN A 335 7.01 25.12 -13.98
C ASN A 335 5.95 24.21 -14.64
N CYS A 336 5.58 23.13 -13.96
CA CYS A 336 4.48 22.26 -14.37
C CYS A 336 3.13 23.00 -14.32
N ASP A 337 2.15 22.52 -15.09
CA ASP A 337 0.81 23.10 -15.07
C ASP A 337 0.02 22.54 -13.87
N GLU A 338 -0.14 23.39 -12.84
CA GLU A 338 -0.83 23.02 -11.61
C GLU A 338 -2.36 23.22 -11.68
N LYS A 339 -2.88 23.66 -12.84
CA LYS A 339 -4.29 23.98 -12.97
C LYS A 339 -5.18 22.75 -12.76
N GLY A 340 -6.02 22.83 -11.73
CA GLY A 340 -6.99 21.78 -11.41
C GLY A 340 -6.39 20.60 -10.65
N LEU A 341 -5.12 20.68 -10.26
CA LEU A 341 -4.48 19.72 -9.35
C LEU A 341 -4.83 20.08 -7.90
N THR A 342 -4.82 19.06 -7.04
CA THR A 342 -5.14 19.17 -5.61
C THR A 342 -3.90 18.77 -4.84
N ASP A 343 -3.43 19.68 -3.98
CA ASP A 343 -2.25 19.43 -3.17
C ASP A 343 -2.57 18.52 -1.97
N PRO A 344 -1.57 17.73 -1.50
CA PRO A 344 -1.73 16.94 -0.30
C PRO A 344 -1.85 17.81 0.95
N ILE A 345 -2.39 17.20 2.01
CA ILE A 345 -2.46 17.85 3.33
C ILE A 345 -1.16 17.69 4.11
N TYR A 346 -0.30 16.74 3.75
CA TYR A 346 0.99 16.56 4.38
C TYR A 346 1.93 15.83 3.43
N GLU A 347 3.22 16.18 3.48
CA GLU A 347 4.27 15.52 2.72
C GLU A 347 5.54 15.38 3.57
N TYR A 348 6.39 14.40 3.26
CA TYR A 348 7.73 14.32 3.83
C TYR A 348 8.74 13.75 2.83
N GLY A 349 10.00 14.15 3.00
CA GLY A 349 11.08 13.78 2.09
C GLY A 349 11.88 12.55 2.52
N ARG A 350 12.81 12.13 1.66
CA ARG A 350 13.69 10.95 1.87
C ARG A 350 14.58 10.99 3.11
N GLU A 351 14.76 12.16 3.72
CA GLU A 351 15.47 12.30 5.00
C GLU A 351 14.63 11.83 6.21
N GLU A 352 13.31 11.72 6.04
CA GLU A 352 12.36 11.30 7.08
C GLU A 352 11.84 9.88 6.86
N GLY A 353 11.61 9.45 5.62
CA GLY A 353 11.13 8.10 5.32
C GLY A 353 11.34 7.72 3.86
N GLN A 354 10.85 6.55 3.45
CA GLN A 354 11.07 5.97 2.13
C GLN A 354 9.81 5.45 1.44
N SER A 355 8.74 5.13 2.17
CA SER A 355 7.51 4.59 1.62
C SER A 355 6.42 4.74 2.66
N ILE A 356 5.47 5.65 2.43
CA ILE A 356 4.39 5.88 3.37
C ILE A 356 3.43 4.70 3.41
N THR A 357 3.02 4.33 4.61
CA THR A 357 2.05 3.26 4.82
C THR A 357 0.64 3.79 4.93
N GLY A 358 0.41 4.99 5.48
CA GLY A 358 -0.94 5.47 5.85
C GLY A 358 -1.41 4.94 7.21
N GLY A 359 -2.71 5.00 7.51
CA GLY A 359 -3.27 4.51 8.77
C GLY A 359 -4.71 4.96 9.07
N TYR A 360 -4.99 5.29 10.34
CA TYR A 360 -6.35 5.55 10.84
C TYR A 360 -6.43 6.77 11.77
N VAL A 361 -7.58 7.45 11.75
CA VAL A 361 -7.94 8.38 12.82
C VAL A 361 -8.20 7.62 14.12
N TYR A 362 -7.42 7.96 15.15
CA TYR A 362 -7.49 7.34 16.47
C TYR A 362 -8.69 7.88 17.25
N SER A 363 -9.50 6.98 17.84
CA SER A 363 -10.76 7.33 18.53
C SER A 363 -10.94 6.63 19.88
N ASN A 364 -9.96 5.81 20.31
CA ASN A 364 -10.00 5.19 21.63
C ASN A 364 -9.60 6.18 22.74
N LYS A 365 -10.12 5.98 23.96
CA LYS A 365 -9.80 6.86 25.10
C LYS A 365 -8.49 6.53 25.80
N ALA A 366 -7.85 5.39 25.49
CA ALA A 366 -6.64 4.94 26.17
C ALA A 366 -5.43 5.86 25.94
N ILE A 367 -5.35 6.50 24.76
CA ILE A 367 -4.31 7.49 24.45
C ILE A 367 -5.01 8.80 24.08
N SER A 368 -5.44 9.56 25.10
CA SER A 368 -6.26 10.77 24.92
C SER A 368 -5.61 11.82 24.01
N GLN A 369 -4.28 11.93 24.03
CA GLN A 369 -3.52 12.85 23.16
C GLN A 369 -3.63 12.52 21.67
N LEU A 370 -3.99 11.28 21.30
CA LEU A 370 -4.19 10.88 19.90
C LEU A 370 -5.64 11.03 19.43
N ASN A 371 -6.59 11.28 20.32
CA ASN A 371 -8.00 11.28 19.95
C ASN A 371 -8.28 12.35 18.86
N GLY A 372 -8.84 11.91 17.73
CA GLY A 372 -9.12 12.74 16.56
C GLY A 372 -7.94 12.97 15.63
N LYS A 373 -6.73 12.50 15.96
CA LYS A 373 -5.54 12.61 15.10
C LYS A 373 -5.43 11.43 14.15
N TYR A 374 -4.97 11.70 12.93
CA TYR A 374 -4.66 10.66 11.95
C TYR A 374 -3.28 10.07 12.23
N VAL A 375 -3.24 8.80 12.65
CA VAL A 375 -2.00 8.07 12.92
C VAL A 375 -1.56 7.34 11.65
N PHE A 376 -0.30 7.52 11.27
CA PHE A 376 0.29 6.94 10.06
C PHE A 376 1.76 6.61 10.28
N ALA A 377 2.35 5.86 9.36
CA ALA A 377 3.75 5.45 9.45
C ALA A 377 4.44 5.38 8.09
N ASP A 378 5.74 5.16 8.15
CA ASP A 378 6.61 4.82 7.03
C ASP A 378 7.09 3.37 7.13
N PHE A 379 6.97 2.62 6.03
CA PHE A 379 7.25 1.19 5.95
C PHE A 379 8.70 0.84 6.30
N VAL A 380 9.67 1.57 5.73
CA VAL A 380 11.10 1.22 5.83
C VAL A 380 11.71 1.72 7.13
N SER A 381 11.45 2.99 7.47
CA SER A 381 12.07 3.60 8.65
C SER A 381 11.40 3.17 9.95
N GLY A 382 10.16 2.66 9.91
CA GLY A 382 9.39 2.28 11.10
C GLY A 382 9.01 3.48 11.98
N ARG A 383 9.03 4.69 11.41
CA ARG A 383 8.56 5.90 12.07
C ARG A 383 7.04 5.95 12.08
N ILE A 384 6.49 6.42 13.19
CA ILE A 384 5.06 6.63 13.40
C ILE A 384 4.84 8.09 13.77
N TRP A 385 3.85 8.70 13.14
CA TRP A 385 3.45 10.08 13.38
C TRP A 385 1.94 10.19 13.56
N ALA A 386 1.50 11.38 13.98
CA ALA A 386 0.09 11.74 14.00
C ALA A 386 -0.13 13.15 13.43
N LEU A 387 -1.20 13.34 12.65
CA LEU A 387 -1.60 14.64 12.09
C LEU A 387 -2.84 15.18 12.79
N ASP A 388 -2.84 16.48 13.08
CA ASP A 388 -4.08 17.24 13.20
C ASP A 388 -4.61 17.53 11.80
N LEU A 389 -5.62 16.76 11.40
CA LEU A 389 -6.25 16.91 10.08
C LEU A 389 -6.78 18.34 9.90
N PRO A 390 -6.57 18.96 8.73
CA PRO A 390 -7.21 20.23 8.39
C PRO A 390 -8.72 20.06 8.26
N ASP A 391 -9.47 21.16 8.22
CA ASP A 391 -10.93 21.10 8.09
C ASP A 391 -11.37 20.78 6.65
N THR A 392 -10.56 21.20 5.66
CA THR A 392 -10.82 21.04 4.22
C THR A 392 -9.61 20.41 3.50
N THR A 393 -9.83 19.84 2.30
CA THR A 393 -8.72 19.37 1.44
C THR A 393 -7.87 20.53 0.91
N GLY A 394 -6.68 20.20 0.38
CA GLY A 394 -5.75 21.17 -0.22
C GLY A 394 -5.20 22.21 0.77
N GLN A 395 -5.34 21.97 2.06
CA GLN A 395 -4.75 22.78 3.12
C GLN A 395 -3.76 21.92 3.91
N PRO A 396 -2.58 22.44 4.25
CA PRO A 396 -1.63 21.68 5.03
C PRO A 396 -2.19 21.36 6.42
N ALA A 397 -1.79 20.20 6.95
CA ALA A 397 -2.12 19.76 8.30
C ALA A 397 -1.69 20.81 9.32
N LYS A 398 -2.56 21.06 10.31
CA LYS A 398 -2.34 22.12 11.30
C LYS A 398 -1.10 21.85 12.14
N LYS A 399 -0.81 20.58 12.41
CA LYS A 399 0.32 20.14 13.23
C LYS A 399 0.65 18.66 13.02
N VAL A 400 1.93 18.34 13.16
CA VAL A 400 2.45 16.98 13.11
C VAL A 400 3.15 16.63 14.41
N TYR A 401 2.86 15.44 14.93
CA TYR A 401 3.47 14.90 16.14
C TYR A 401 4.29 13.65 15.77
N THR A 402 5.41 13.46 16.44
CA THR A 402 6.15 12.18 16.38
C THR A 402 5.71 11.26 17.51
N LEU A 403 5.42 10.00 17.18
CA LEU A 403 5.12 8.97 18.17
C LEU A 403 6.38 8.14 18.48
N GLY A 404 7.29 8.07 17.51
CA GLY A 404 8.61 7.47 17.64
C GLY A 404 8.97 6.63 16.42
N LYS A 405 10.18 6.09 16.45
CA LYS A 405 10.73 5.16 15.48
C LYS A 405 10.96 3.80 16.14
N TRP A 406 10.51 2.73 15.48
CA TRP A 406 10.72 1.35 15.90
C TRP A 406 11.36 0.52 14.79
N PRO A 407 12.10 -0.55 15.14
CA PRO A 407 12.63 -1.51 14.19
C PRO A 407 11.53 -2.47 13.72
N VAL A 408 10.50 -1.93 13.07
CA VAL A 408 9.32 -2.63 12.56
C VAL A 408 9.09 -2.23 11.11
N LEU A 409 8.86 -3.20 10.22
CA LEU A 409 8.47 -2.92 8.82
C LEU A 409 6.96 -2.76 8.74
N ILE A 410 6.47 -1.54 8.95
CA ILE A 410 5.03 -1.28 9.14
C ILE A 410 4.31 -1.36 7.79
N SER A 411 3.80 -2.53 7.41
CA SER A 411 3.16 -2.74 6.10
C SER A 411 1.71 -2.29 6.02
N SER A 412 1.00 -2.31 7.15
CA SER A 412 -0.40 -1.92 7.25
C SER A 412 -0.78 -1.60 8.69
N PHE A 413 -2.00 -1.08 8.83
CA PHE A 413 -2.67 -0.83 10.09
C PHE A 413 -3.99 -1.60 10.17
N GLY A 414 -4.52 -1.72 11.38
CA GLY A 414 -5.89 -2.14 11.62
C GLY A 414 -6.55 -1.30 12.72
N ARG A 415 -7.87 -1.22 12.72
CA ARG A 415 -8.65 -0.55 13.77
C ARG A 415 -9.77 -1.45 14.26
N ASP A 416 -9.85 -1.66 15.57
CA ASP A 416 -10.96 -2.40 16.16
C ASP A 416 -12.21 -1.53 16.41
N ALA A 417 -13.34 -2.16 16.73
CA ALA A 417 -14.60 -1.46 17.01
C ALA A 417 -14.54 -0.54 18.24
N SER A 418 -13.54 -0.71 19.12
CA SER A 418 -13.29 0.22 20.24
C SER A 418 -12.44 1.43 19.85
N GLY A 419 -11.95 1.49 18.60
CA GLY A 419 -11.11 2.55 18.07
C GLY A 419 -9.63 2.41 18.40
N LYS A 420 -9.17 1.25 18.91
CA LYS A 420 -7.73 1.01 19.10
C LYS A 420 -7.09 0.74 17.75
N VAL A 421 -5.86 1.22 17.60
CA VAL A 421 -5.08 1.09 16.38
C VAL A 421 -3.99 0.04 16.57
N TYR A 422 -3.84 -0.79 15.55
CA TYR A 422 -2.90 -1.88 15.45
C TYR A 422 -2.03 -1.67 14.21
N LEU A 423 -0.84 -2.27 14.19
CA LEU A 423 0.05 -2.28 13.04
C LEU A 423 0.58 -3.70 12.78
N THR A 424 0.89 -3.97 11.51
CA THR A 424 1.47 -5.23 11.06
C THR A 424 2.96 -5.05 10.81
N ASP A 425 3.78 -6.00 11.24
CA ASP A 425 5.20 -6.07 10.87
C ASP A 425 5.39 -7.07 9.73
N PHE A 426 5.74 -6.55 8.56
CA PHE A 426 5.97 -7.35 7.36
C PHE A 426 7.08 -8.39 7.55
N GLY A 427 8.16 -8.00 8.24
CA GLY A 427 9.36 -8.84 8.39
C GLY A 427 9.17 -9.93 9.44
N SER A 428 8.72 -9.56 10.64
CA SER A 428 8.59 -10.53 11.73
C SER A 428 7.25 -11.27 11.79
N GLY A 429 6.24 -10.81 11.04
CA GLY A 429 4.91 -11.42 11.07
C GLY A 429 4.17 -11.19 12.37
N LYS A 430 4.50 -10.11 13.10
CA LYS A 430 3.89 -9.75 14.38
C LYS A 430 2.84 -8.67 14.19
N ILE A 431 1.87 -8.66 15.10
CA ILE A 431 0.84 -7.63 15.22
C ILE A 431 1.08 -6.87 16.52
N TYR A 432 1.23 -5.55 16.41
CA TYR A 432 1.39 -4.67 17.56
C TYR A 432 0.16 -3.79 17.73
N ARG A 433 -0.17 -3.43 18.96
CA ARG A 433 -1.19 -2.45 19.29
C ARG A 433 -0.52 -1.21 19.90
N LEU A 434 -1.03 -0.04 19.53
CA LEU A 434 -0.67 1.21 20.19
C LEU A 434 -1.33 1.24 21.58
N ASP A 435 -0.50 1.21 22.62
CA ASP A 435 -0.91 1.31 24.03
C ASP A 435 -0.28 2.60 24.64
N PRO A 436 -0.88 3.19 25.70
CA PRO A 436 -0.26 4.30 26.41
C PRO A 436 1.10 3.91 26.99
N LYS A 437 1.99 4.89 27.18
CA LYS A 437 3.29 4.70 27.84
C LYS A 437 3.19 4.86 29.35
#